data_AF-A0A1V5HTY9-F1
#
_entry.id   AF-A0A1V5HTY9-F1
#
_cell.length_a   1.000
_cell.length_b   1.000
_cell.length_c   1.000
_cell.angle_alpha   90.00
_cell.angle_beta   90.00
_cell.angle_gamma   90.00
#
_symmetry.space_group_name_H-M   'P 1'
#
loop_
_entity.id
_entity.type
_entity.pdbx_description
1 polymer ?
#
loop_
_entity_poly.entity_id
_entity_poly.type
_entity_poly.pdbx_seq_one_letter_code
_entity_poly.pdbx_strand_id
1 'polypeptide(L)'
;MPRFGIKTSLLKAAAAGRAYERRKDAERLIGENSGLSAKEEPTYELLSVDFNAKTRAASVLFEETTRYRTIERYVTQNYTRYPVYSDWKSKTKQITKSIRLTNEALEELEGNPDPLLSEFAFDIVAQIDDESLYPSWFNRILVKEDADDQRKNLDSRRKVAEEAHNNRLASIEKEVSENNRLLSINQSNVATAEKRLTYFRNKVEKIDRYHHSVFLDIITFSIHWFLRRPARRNKYVNWITIFEKTRDSSQAEISRLAVRNAECSQSQVQEEVAYQKLTRSFDREGKNIDSEESARYPKIQMLNTEVENTGEWIPLGSISGLNPQKIIGVYLIHNRKNGRFYVGQSKDVMKRLKQHFDGTIPKNQIFAEDYYSTEKSERESLFEVQILPLKTKDELDRTEKEYIETLHANTTGYNKTSGNS
;
A
#
# COMPACT_ATOMS: atom_id res chain seq x y z
N MET A 1 -82.14 -1.77 41.85
CA MET A 1 -81.35 -2.68 40.98
C MET A 1 -80.40 -1.88 40.10
N PRO A 2 -79.17 -2.39 39.85
CA PRO A 2 -77.97 -1.57 39.72
C PRO A 2 -77.53 -1.39 38.26
N ARG A 3 -77.47 -0.15 37.78
CA ARG A 3 -76.90 0.21 36.46
C ARG A 3 -75.55 0.93 36.58
N PHE A 4 -74.71 0.54 37.54
CA PHE A 4 -73.40 1.16 37.79
C PHE A 4 -72.17 0.22 37.65
N GLY A 5 -72.33 -1.03 37.16
CA GLY A 5 -71.24 -2.03 37.17
C GLY A 5 -70.47 -2.28 35.86
N ILE A 6 -71.05 -2.02 34.68
CA ILE A 6 -70.46 -2.44 33.39
C ILE A 6 -69.43 -1.41 32.87
N LYS A 7 -69.63 -0.12 33.15
CA LYS A 7 -68.65 0.91 32.77
C LYS A 7 -67.33 0.74 33.55
N THR A 8 -67.39 0.25 34.78
CA THR A 8 -66.24 0.09 35.68
C THR A 8 -65.35 -1.09 35.29
N SER A 9 -65.89 -2.19 34.76
CA SER A 9 -65.09 -3.35 34.31
C SER A 9 -64.35 -3.06 32.99
N LEU A 10 -65.00 -2.40 32.03
CA LEU A 10 -64.37 -1.97 30.78
C LEU A 10 -63.28 -0.93 31.01
N LEU A 11 -63.50 0.02 31.93
CA LEU A 11 -62.47 0.98 32.34
C LEU A 11 -61.28 0.30 33.02
N LYS A 12 -61.51 -0.72 33.87
CA LYS A 12 -60.45 -1.51 34.50
C LYS A 12 -59.66 -2.34 33.47
N ALA A 13 -60.31 -2.95 32.49
CA ALA A 13 -59.66 -3.70 31.42
C ALA A 13 -58.81 -2.78 30.52
N ALA A 14 -59.32 -1.60 30.12
CA ALA A 14 -58.56 -0.63 29.35
C ALA A 14 -57.39 -0.01 30.15
N ALA A 15 -57.56 0.17 31.46
CA ALA A 15 -56.47 0.59 32.35
C ALA A 15 -55.38 -0.49 32.48
N ALA A 16 -55.77 -1.76 32.60
CA ALA A 16 -54.84 -2.89 32.65
C ALA A 16 -54.07 -3.06 31.33
N GLY A 17 -54.71 -2.95 30.17
CA GLY A 17 -54.05 -2.99 28.87
C GLY A 17 -53.03 -1.85 28.69
N ARG A 18 -53.40 -0.61 29.04
CA ARG A 18 -52.45 0.53 29.03
C ARG A 18 -51.33 0.39 30.06
N ALA A 19 -51.54 -0.32 31.15
CA ALA A 19 -50.48 -0.59 32.13
C ALA A 19 -49.49 -1.65 31.60
N TYR A 20 -50.00 -2.67 30.93
CA TYR A 20 -49.18 -3.70 30.28
C TYR A 20 -48.30 -3.13 29.16
N GLU A 21 -48.88 -2.35 28.23
CA GLU A 21 -48.10 -1.73 27.15
C GLU A 21 -47.04 -0.77 27.68
N ARG A 22 -47.37 0.06 28.69
CA ARG A 22 -46.39 0.94 29.36
C ARG A 22 -45.25 0.16 30.01
N ARG A 23 -45.53 -1.00 30.60
CA ARG A 23 -44.50 -1.86 31.21
C ARG A 23 -43.61 -2.49 30.14
N LYS A 24 -44.19 -2.99 29.04
CA LYS A 24 -43.45 -3.57 27.92
C LYS A 24 -42.55 -2.54 27.23
N ASP A 25 -43.06 -1.33 27.01
CA ASP A 25 -42.27 -0.21 26.48
C ASP A 25 -41.15 0.19 27.44
N ALA A 26 -41.41 0.23 28.75
CA ALA A 26 -40.38 0.49 29.77
C ALA A 26 -39.28 -0.58 29.75
N GLU A 27 -39.64 -1.86 29.72
CA GLU A 27 -38.68 -2.98 29.66
C GLU A 27 -37.83 -2.93 28.38
N ARG A 28 -38.45 -2.62 27.22
CA ARG A 28 -37.72 -2.41 25.95
C ARG A 28 -36.72 -1.27 26.06
N LEU A 29 -37.15 -0.09 26.52
CA LEU A 29 -36.30 1.09 26.63
C LEU A 29 -35.14 0.87 27.62
N ILE A 30 -35.40 0.17 28.73
CA ILE A 30 -34.37 -0.19 29.71
C ILE A 30 -33.37 -1.16 29.08
N GLY A 31 -33.83 -2.17 28.35
CA GLY A 31 -32.95 -3.11 27.64
C GLY A 31 -32.06 -2.39 26.62
N GLU A 32 -32.65 -1.56 25.76
CA GLU A 32 -31.95 -0.80 24.72
C GLU A 32 -30.92 0.19 25.30
N ASN A 33 -31.19 0.81 26.46
CA ASN A 33 -30.32 1.82 27.05
C ASN A 33 -29.36 1.27 28.13
N SER A 34 -29.50 0.00 28.52
CA SER A 34 -28.66 -0.61 29.55
C SER A 34 -27.19 -0.73 29.08
N GLY A 35 -26.26 -0.28 29.93
CA GLY A 35 -24.82 -0.32 29.66
C GLY A 35 -24.30 0.73 28.66
N LEU A 36 -25.17 1.55 28.09
CA LEU A 36 -24.73 2.57 27.16
C LEU A 36 -24.15 3.81 27.90
N SER A 37 -23.00 4.33 27.43
CA SER A 37 -22.36 5.53 27.98
C SER A 37 -23.02 6.85 27.51
N ALA A 38 -23.06 7.87 28.36
CA ALA A 38 -23.54 9.21 27.99
C ALA A 38 -22.59 9.96 27.03
N LYS A 39 -21.33 9.53 26.94
CA LYS A 39 -20.26 10.16 26.15
C LYS A 39 -19.32 9.09 25.57
N GLU A 40 -18.95 9.21 24.30
CA GLU A 40 -17.86 8.42 23.71
C GLU A 40 -16.51 9.09 24.01
N GLU A 41 -15.42 8.32 23.89
CA GLU A 41 -14.07 8.89 23.93
C GLU A 41 -13.91 9.90 22.79
N PRO A 42 -13.21 11.02 23.01
CA PRO A 42 -12.97 12.01 21.97
C PRO A 42 -12.10 11.42 20.86
N THR A 43 -12.44 11.73 19.61
CA THR A 43 -11.58 11.45 18.45
C THR A 43 -10.89 12.74 18.03
N TYR A 44 -9.64 12.64 17.59
CA TYR A 44 -8.84 13.78 17.17
C TYR A 44 -8.50 13.69 15.69
N GLU A 45 -8.33 14.84 15.06
CA GLU A 45 -7.86 14.97 13.67
C GLU A 45 -6.86 16.13 13.58
N LEU A 46 -5.76 15.95 12.85
CA LEU A 46 -4.81 17.02 12.56
C LEU A 46 -5.34 17.89 11.42
N LEU A 47 -5.60 19.17 11.70
CA LEU A 47 -6.09 20.11 10.69
C LEU A 47 -4.95 20.79 9.92
N SER A 48 -3.92 21.26 10.62
CA SER A 48 -2.81 21.99 9.99
C SER A 48 -1.57 22.06 10.89
N VAL A 49 -0.40 22.10 10.25
CA VAL A 49 0.87 22.44 10.88
C VAL A 49 1.40 23.74 10.28
N ASP A 50 1.40 24.82 11.08
CA ASP A 50 2.09 26.05 10.71
C ASP A 50 3.53 25.98 11.24
N PHE A 51 4.46 25.53 10.39
CA PHE A 51 5.87 25.36 10.73
C PHE A 51 6.74 26.45 10.11
N ASN A 52 7.53 27.11 10.96
CA ASN A 52 8.54 28.06 10.53
C ASN A 52 9.93 27.44 10.60
N ALA A 53 10.49 27.06 9.46
CA ALA A 53 11.83 26.46 9.36
C ALA A 53 12.93 27.30 10.02
N LYS A 54 12.80 28.64 10.03
CA LYS A 54 13.81 29.56 10.57
C LYS A 54 13.85 29.58 12.09
N THR A 55 12.68 29.61 12.73
CA THR A 55 12.59 29.68 14.19
C THR A 55 12.42 28.31 14.82
N ARG A 56 12.12 27.30 14.01
CA ARG A 56 11.64 25.97 14.41
C ARG A 56 10.34 26.00 15.19
N ALA A 57 9.65 27.13 15.26
CA ALA A 57 8.36 27.22 15.92
C ALA A 57 7.31 26.55 15.03
N ALA A 58 6.50 25.69 15.64
CA ALA A 58 5.37 25.03 15.02
C ALA A 58 4.10 25.33 15.83
N SER A 59 3.02 25.67 15.14
CA SER A 59 1.68 25.72 15.69
C SER A 59 0.85 24.60 15.05
N VAL A 60 0.55 23.58 15.84
CA VAL A 60 -0.19 22.39 15.41
C VAL A 60 -1.65 22.54 15.82
N LEU A 61 -2.56 22.49 14.86
CA LEU A 61 -4.00 22.64 15.07
C LEU A 61 -4.69 21.29 14.95
N PHE A 62 -5.40 20.89 16.01
CA PHE A 62 -6.21 19.68 16.07
C PHE A 62 -7.70 20.01 16.17
N GLU A 63 -8.55 19.14 15.65
CA GLU A 63 -9.97 19.12 15.95
C GLU A 63 -10.30 17.95 16.88
N GLU A 64 -10.85 18.24 18.05
CA GLU A 64 -11.43 17.25 18.97
C GLU A 64 -12.92 17.12 18.67
N THR A 65 -13.35 15.93 18.26
CA THR A 65 -14.76 15.58 18.11
C THR A 65 -15.21 14.71 19.27
N THR A 66 -16.15 15.22 20.07
CA THR A 66 -16.79 14.48 21.15
C THR A 66 -18.22 14.12 20.72
N ARG A 67 -18.55 12.83 20.78
CA ARG A 67 -19.94 12.35 20.64
C ARG A 67 -20.57 12.17 22.02
N TYR A 68 -21.74 12.76 22.19
CA TYR A 68 -22.47 12.75 23.45
C TYR A 68 -23.97 12.62 23.21
N ARG A 69 -24.70 12.27 24.25
CA ARG A 69 -26.16 12.19 24.21
C ARG A 69 -26.74 12.64 25.53
N THR A 70 -27.93 13.21 25.46
CA THR A 70 -28.60 13.80 26.62
C THR A 70 -29.66 12.86 27.15
N ILE A 71 -29.90 12.84 28.46
CA ILE A 71 -31.01 12.08 29.03
C ILE A 71 -32.30 12.81 28.67
N GLU A 72 -33.17 12.18 27.88
CA GLU A 72 -34.46 12.77 27.52
C GLU A 72 -35.49 12.57 28.63
N ARG A 73 -35.47 11.38 29.24
CA ARG A 73 -36.37 11.02 30.34
C ARG A 73 -35.83 9.88 31.18
N TYR A 74 -36.46 9.68 32.33
CA TYR A 74 -36.21 8.52 33.19
C TYR A 74 -37.39 7.56 33.15
N VAL A 75 -37.10 6.28 33.07
CA VAL A 75 -38.06 5.20 33.25
C VAL A 75 -37.80 4.57 34.62
N THR A 76 -38.79 4.57 35.50
CA THR A 76 -38.65 3.95 36.84
C THR A 76 -39.23 2.54 36.81
N GLN A 77 -38.44 1.53 37.16
CA GLN A 77 -38.88 0.15 37.33
C GLN A 77 -38.31 -0.40 38.64
N ASN A 78 -39.16 -1.01 39.46
CA ASN A 78 -38.77 -1.57 40.76
C ASN A 78 -38.00 -0.58 41.66
N TYR A 79 -38.44 0.68 41.70
CA TYR A 79 -37.80 1.79 42.44
C TYR A 79 -36.41 2.21 41.93
N THR A 80 -35.91 1.64 40.83
CA THR A 80 -34.68 2.06 40.15
C THR A 80 -35.02 2.94 38.95
N ARG A 81 -34.32 4.08 38.81
CA ARG A 81 -34.47 4.99 37.66
C ARG A 81 -33.44 4.66 36.59
N TYR A 82 -33.91 4.40 35.37
CA TYR A 82 -33.09 4.14 34.21
C TYR A 82 -33.13 5.35 33.27
N PRO A 83 -31.97 5.90 32.86
CA PRO A 83 -31.94 6.98 31.89
C PRO A 83 -32.27 6.44 30.49
N VAL A 84 -33.13 7.15 29.77
CA VAL A 84 -33.34 6.97 28.32
C VAL A 84 -32.62 8.11 27.62
N TYR A 85 -31.66 7.78 26.79
CA TYR A 85 -30.81 8.76 26.11
C TYR A 85 -31.39 9.16 24.75
N SER A 86 -31.07 10.37 24.31
CA SER A 86 -31.34 10.86 22.96
C SER A 86 -30.44 10.17 21.93
N ASP A 87 -30.69 10.47 20.65
CA ASP A 87 -29.72 10.22 19.59
C ASP A 87 -28.37 10.89 19.88
N TRP A 88 -27.32 10.34 19.27
CA TRP A 88 -25.97 10.89 19.34
C TRP A 88 -25.91 12.30 18.74
N LYS A 89 -25.29 13.21 19.46
CA LYS A 89 -24.94 14.57 19.05
C LYS A 89 -23.41 14.68 19.04
N SER A 90 -22.89 15.53 18.18
CA SER A 90 -21.44 15.79 18.09
C SER A 90 -21.16 17.23 18.49
N LYS A 91 -20.03 17.43 19.19
CA LYS A 91 -19.47 18.75 19.45
C LYS A 91 -18.01 18.71 19.04
N THR A 92 -17.59 19.69 18.24
CA THR A 92 -16.20 19.87 17.86
C THR A 92 -15.57 21.00 18.66
N LYS A 93 -14.25 20.90 18.87
CA LYS A 93 -13.44 21.93 19.51
C LYS A 93 -12.06 21.93 18.88
N GLN A 94 -11.57 23.11 18.51
CA GLN A 94 -10.19 23.25 18.04
C GLN A 94 -9.22 23.35 19.22
N ILE A 95 -8.08 22.67 19.10
CA ILE A 95 -7.00 22.67 20.08
C ILE A 95 -5.73 23.07 19.35
N THR A 96 -5.06 24.11 19.83
CA THR A 96 -3.77 24.55 19.28
C THR A 96 -2.65 24.16 20.24
N LYS A 97 -1.61 23.53 19.71
CA LYS A 97 -0.39 23.18 20.43
C LYS A 97 0.79 23.92 19.80
N SER A 98 1.47 24.74 20.59
CA SER A 98 2.70 25.41 20.15
C SER A 98 3.90 24.63 20.66
N ILE A 99 4.74 24.16 19.74
CA ILE A 99 5.96 23.41 20.04
C ILE A 99 7.12 23.98 19.23
N ARG A 100 8.35 23.79 19.70
CA ARG A 100 9.56 24.07 18.94
C ARG A 100 10.15 22.76 18.44
N LEU A 101 10.12 22.54 17.13
CA LEU A 101 10.62 21.34 16.46
C LEU A 101 12.11 21.51 16.13
N THR A 102 12.95 21.47 17.17
CA THR A 102 14.41 21.32 17.00
C THR A 102 14.74 19.95 16.39
N ASN A 103 15.99 19.74 15.97
CA ASN A 103 16.42 18.46 15.41
C ASN A 103 16.21 17.31 16.42
N GLU A 104 16.54 17.55 17.69
CA GLU A 104 16.26 16.61 18.79
C GLU A 104 14.74 16.39 18.97
N ALA A 105 13.95 17.46 19.01
CA ALA A 105 12.50 17.35 19.18
C ALA A 105 11.79 16.64 18.02
N LEU A 106 12.34 16.72 16.79
CA LEU A 106 11.86 15.97 15.63
C LEU A 106 12.20 14.49 15.75
N GLU A 107 13.41 14.15 16.17
CA GLU A 107 13.83 12.76 16.41
C GLU A 107 13.04 12.11 17.56
N GLU A 108 12.65 12.89 18.57
CA GLU A 108 11.90 12.42 19.74
C GLU A 108 10.38 12.62 19.63
N LEU A 109 9.87 13.09 18.49
CA LEU A 109 8.46 13.48 18.36
C LEU A 109 7.50 12.30 18.56
N GLU A 110 7.86 11.09 18.12
CA GLU A 110 7.09 9.86 18.34
C GLU A 110 6.93 9.56 19.85
N GLY A 111 7.92 9.95 20.67
CA GLY A 111 7.92 9.78 22.13
C GLY A 111 7.50 11.04 22.90
N ASN A 112 6.85 12.01 22.26
CA ASN A 112 6.54 13.29 22.89
C ASN A 112 5.65 13.10 24.15
N PRO A 113 5.90 13.82 25.27
CA PRO A 113 5.05 13.75 26.46
C PRO A 113 3.60 14.17 26.25
N ASP A 114 3.31 14.97 25.21
CA ASP A 114 1.94 15.31 24.82
C ASP A 114 1.39 14.21 23.89
N PRO A 115 0.34 13.47 24.31
CA PRO A 115 -0.19 12.36 23.53
C PRO A 115 -0.65 12.76 22.13
N LEU A 116 -1.19 13.97 21.94
CA LEU A 116 -1.63 14.42 20.62
C LEU A 116 -0.46 14.66 19.67
N LEU A 117 0.67 15.13 20.18
CA LEU A 117 1.86 15.34 19.34
C LEU A 117 2.54 14.02 19.00
N SER A 118 2.56 13.08 19.94
CA SER A 118 3.10 11.72 19.74
C SER A 118 2.23 10.91 18.76
N GLU A 119 0.91 10.90 18.95
CA GLU A 119 -0.04 10.15 18.10
C GLU A 119 0.00 10.63 16.64
N PHE A 120 0.08 11.95 16.43
CA PHE A 120 0.12 12.56 15.10
C PHE A 120 1.55 12.90 14.64
N ALA A 121 2.59 12.32 15.23
CA ALA A 121 3.98 12.66 14.93
C ALA A 121 4.30 12.50 13.44
N PHE A 122 3.84 11.40 12.82
CA PHE A 122 4.03 11.15 11.39
C PHE A 122 3.38 12.23 10.53
N ASP A 123 2.10 12.54 10.77
CA ASP A 123 1.36 13.55 10.00
C ASP A 123 1.94 14.95 10.19
N ILE A 124 2.46 15.25 11.38
CA ILE A 124 3.10 16.53 11.66
C ILE A 124 4.35 16.70 10.80
N VAL A 125 5.21 15.68 10.76
CA VAL A 125 6.45 15.70 9.94
C VAL A 125 6.12 15.69 8.46
N ALA A 126 5.10 14.94 8.02
CA ALA A 126 4.69 14.88 6.63
C ALA A 126 4.19 16.23 6.07
N GLN A 127 3.71 17.14 6.93
CA GLN A 127 3.34 18.51 6.55
C GLN A 127 4.52 19.51 6.56
N ILE A 128 5.74 19.06 6.87
CA ILE A 128 6.96 19.89 6.77
C ILE A 128 7.49 19.81 5.33
N ASP A 129 7.50 20.94 4.63
CA ASP A 129 7.95 21.07 3.23
C ASP A 129 9.48 20.93 3.01
N ASP A 130 10.23 20.44 3.99
CA ASP A 130 11.70 20.36 3.95
C ASP A 130 12.19 18.98 4.38
N GLU A 131 12.55 18.17 3.38
CA GLU A 131 13.07 16.80 3.54
C GLU A 131 14.36 16.75 4.37
N SER A 132 15.14 17.83 4.42
CA SER A 132 16.37 17.88 5.24
C SER A 132 16.10 17.83 6.74
N LEU A 133 14.84 17.99 7.14
CA LEU A 133 14.35 17.97 8.52
C LEU A 133 13.63 16.68 8.87
N TYR A 134 13.60 15.71 7.95
CA TYR A 134 12.96 14.44 8.22
C TYR A 134 13.78 13.66 9.24
N PRO A 135 13.20 13.35 10.42
CA PRO A 135 13.89 12.57 11.42
C PRO A 135 14.12 11.16 10.93
N SER A 136 15.09 10.48 11.55
CA SER A 136 15.50 9.15 11.16
C SER A 136 14.37 8.11 11.19
N TRP A 137 13.48 8.20 12.19
CA TRP A 137 12.34 7.29 12.32
C TRP A 137 11.34 7.47 11.16
N PHE A 138 11.07 8.70 10.74
CA PHE A 138 10.16 9.01 9.64
C PHE A 138 10.72 8.49 8.31
N ASN A 139 12.01 8.76 8.05
CA ASN A 139 12.70 8.24 6.87
C ASN A 139 12.68 6.69 6.81
N ARG A 140 12.80 6.01 7.97
CA ARG A 140 12.69 4.54 8.02
C ARG A 140 11.29 4.06 7.65
N ILE A 141 10.24 4.75 8.11
CA ILE A 141 8.86 4.43 7.75
C ILE A 141 8.68 4.61 6.24
N LEU A 142 9.11 5.74 5.65
CA LEU A 142 9.00 5.97 4.21
C LEU A 142 9.72 4.90 3.37
N VAL A 143 10.95 4.51 3.77
CA VAL A 143 11.69 3.43 3.10
C VAL A 143 10.94 2.10 3.17
N LYS A 144 10.34 1.81 4.33
CA LYS A 144 9.56 0.59 4.53
C LYS A 144 8.27 0.60 3.72
N GLU A 145 7.53 1.70 3.71
CA GLU A 145 6.28 1.85 2.96
C GLU A 145 6.50 1.69 1.46
N ASP A 146 7.55 2.31 0.92
CA ASP A 146 7.96 2.14 -0.49
C ASP A 146 8.27 0.67 -0.81
N ALA A 147 9.04 -0.02 0.04
CA ALA A 147 9.32 -1.44 -0.13
C ALA A 147 8.06 -2.32 -0.04
N ASP A 148 7.16 -2.03 0.90
CA ASP A 148 5.91 -2.77 1.08
C ASP A 148 4.94 -2.56 -0.10
N ASP A 149 4.87 -1.36 -0.66
CA ASP A 149 4.05 -1.09 -1.84
C ASP A 149 4.61 -1.77 -3.10
N GLN A 150 5.93 -1.80 -3.25
CA GLN A 150 6.58 -2.59 -4.30
C GLN A 150 6.30 -4.10 -4.13
N ARG A 151 6.35 -4.63 -2.90
CA ARG A 151 5.98 -6.03 -2.61
C ARG A 151 4.51 -6.32 -2.93
N LYS A 152 3.58 -5.42 -2.58
CA LYS A 152 2.15 -5.56 -2.92
C LYS A 152 1.93 -5.56 -4.44
N ASN A 153 2.63 -4.69 -5.17
CA ASN A 153 2.58 -4.64 -6.63
C ASN A 153 3.09 -5.96 -7.24
N LEU A 154 4.21 -6.46 -6.74
CA LEU A 154 4.82 -7.72 -7.16
C LEU A 154 3.88 -8.91 -6.92
N ASP A 155 3.26 -9.00 -5.74
CA ASP A 155 2.28 -10.04 -5.41
C ASP A 155 1.04 -9.99 -6.31
N SER A 156 0.55 -8.77 -6.60
CA SER A 156 -0.58 -8.57 -7.51
C SER A 156 -0.24 -9.05 -8.93
N ARG A 157 0.95 -8.72 -9.44
CA ARG A 157 1.44 -9.19 -10.74
C ARG A 157 1.62 -10.72 -10.77
N ARG A 158 2.10 -11.30 -9.67
CA ARG A 158 2.25 -12.76 -9.52
C ARG A 158 0.90 -13.47 -9.60
N LYS A 159 -0.12 -12.97 -8.89
CA LYS A 159 -1.48 -13.52 -8.93
C LYS A 159 -2.08 -13.48 -10.34
N VAL A 160 -1.93 -12.36 -11.05
CA VAL A 160 -2.39 -12.22 -12.45
C VAL A 160 -1.67 -13.21 -13.36
N ALA A 161 -0.36 -13.40 -13.19
CA ALA A 161 0.41 -14.37 -13.97
C ALA A 161 0.00 -15.82 -13.68
N GLU A 162 -0.24 -16.16 -12.41
CA GLU A 162 -0.72 -17.48 -11.99
C GLU A 162 -2.11 -17.79 -12.56
N GLU A 163 -3.03 -16.82 -12.51
CA GLU A 163 -4.36 -16.96 -13.11
C GLU A 163 -4.26 -17.16 -14.63
N ALA A 164 -3.43 -16.38 -15.31
CA ALA A 164 -3.20 -16.53 -16.75
C ALA A 164 -2.64 -17.92 -17.12
N HIS A 165 -1.66 -18.41 -16.34
CA HIS A 165 -1.09 -19.76 -16.48
C HIS A 165 -2.16 -20.84 -16.30
N ASN A 166 -2.92 -20.78 -15.22
CA ASN A 166 -3.97 -21.75 -14.91
C ASN A 166 -5.07 -21.77 -15.98
N ASN A 167 -5.47 -20.59 -16.48
CA ASN A 167 -6.43 -20.49 -17.58
C ASN A 167 -5.89 -21.11 -18.87
N ARG A 168 -4.60 -20.95 -19.15
CA ARG A 168 -3.95 -21.55 -20.32
C ARG A 168 -3.89 -23.07 -20.21
N LEU A 169 -3.50 -23.60 -19.06
CA LEU A 169 -3.52 -25.04 -18.78
C LEU A 169 -4.92 -25.63 -18.91
N ALA A 170 -5.93 -24.99 -18.31
CA ALA A 170 -7.31 -25.45 -18.40
C ALA A 170 -7.82 -25.50 -19.86
N SER A 171 -7.41 -24.55 -20.71
CA SER A 171 -7.73 -24.57 -22.13
C SER A 171 -7.08 -25.75 -22.85
N ILE A 172 -5.81 -26.05 -22.54
CA ILE A 172 -5.08 -27.19 -23.13
C ILE A 172 -5.71 -28.51 -22.69
N GLU A 173 -6.02 -28.66 -21.39
CA GLU A 173 -6.67 -29.85 -20.85
C GLU A 173 -8.04 -30.10 -21.46
N LYS A 174 -8.83 -29.05 -21.68
CA LYS A 174 -10.12 -29.13 -22.36
C LYS A 174 -9.96 -29.64 -23.80
N GLU A 175 -8.97 -29.15 -24.52
CA GLU A 175 -8.67 -29.59 -25.88
C GLU A 175 -8.24 -31.07 -25.92
N VAL A 176 -7.34 -31.49 -25.01
CA VAL A 176 -6.92 -32.89 -24.89
C VAL A 176 -8.09 -33.80 -24.55
N SER A 177 -8.97 -33.38 -23.64
CA SER A 177 -10.18 -34.13 -23.25
C SER A 177 -11.12 -34.33 -24.44
N GLU A 178 -11.35 -33.28 -25.23
CA GLU A 178 -12.20 -33.37 -26.43
C GLU A 178 -11.56 -34.26 -27.50
N ASN A 179 -10.25 -34.13 -27.74
CA ASN A 179 -9.53 -35.01 -28.67
C ASN A 179 -9.61 -36.48 -28.23
N ASN A 180 -9.47 -36.77 -26.93
CA ASN A 180 -9.61 -38.13 -26.40
C ASN A 180 -11.03 -38.68 -26.58
N ARG A 181 -12.05 -37.84 -26.41
CA ARG A 181 -13.44 -38.21 -26.71
C ARG A 181 -13.58 -38.60 -28.19
N LEU A 182 -13.07 -37.78 -29.10
CA LEU A 182 -13.12 -38.04 -30.55
C LEU A 182 -12.30 -39.29 -30.95
N LEU A 183 -11.16 -39.54 -30.30
CA LEU A 183 -10.38 -40.75 -30.48
C LEU A 183 -11.20 -42.00 -30.14
N SER A 184 -11.89 -42.01 -29.00
CA SER A 184 -12.72 -43.15 -28.58
C SER A 184 -13.86 -43.44 -29.57
N ILE A 185 -14.48 -42.39 -30.11
CA ILE A 185 -15.54 -42.51 -31.13
C ILE A 185 -14.98 -43.13 -32.41
N ASN A 186 -13.85 -42.61 -32.90
CA ASN A 186 -13.26 -43.12 -34.14
C ASN A 186 -12.72 -44.55 -33.98
N GLN A 187 -12.18 -44.91 -32.83
CA GLN A 187 -11.77 -46.29 -32.53
C GLN A 187 -12.96 -47.26 -32.56
N SER A 188 -14.11 -46.85 -31.99
CA SER A 188 -15.36 -47.62 -32.06
C SER A 188 -15.87 -47.77 -33.50
N ASN A 189 -15.76 -46.71 -34.31
CA ASN A 189 -16.13 -46.74 -35.72
C ASN A 189 -15.25 -47.69 -36.53
N VAL A 190 -13.92 -47.67 -36.32
CA VAL A 190 -12.98 -48.61 -36.95
C VAL A 190 -13.35 -50.04 -36.58
N ALA A 191 -13.51 -50.35 -35.29
CA ALA A 191 -13.87 -51.69 -34.83
C ALA A 191 -15.22 -52.17 -35.41
N THR A 192 -16.20 -51.28 -35.54
CA THR A 192 -17.51 -51.58 -36.14
C THR A 192 -17.39 -51.83 -37.65
N ALA A 193 -16.64 -50.99 -38.36
CA ALA A 193 -16.39 -51.14 -39.80
C ALA A 193 -15.67 -52.46 -40.09
N GLU A 194 -14.65 -52.83 -39.31
CA GLU A 194 -13.91 -54.09 -39.45
C GLU A 194 -14.79 -55.33 -39.25
N LYS A 195 -15.65 -55.32 -38.23
CA LYS A 195 -16.65 -56.39 -38.02
C LYS A 195 -17.58 -56.54 -39.23
N ARG A 196 -18.06 -55.42 -39.79
CA ARG A 196 -18.92 -55.41 -40.97
C ARG A 196 -18.18 -55.86 -42.23
N LEU A 197 -16.95 -55.41 -42.44
CA LEU A 197 -16.09 -55.84 -43.53
C LEU A 197 -15.88 -57.35 -43.52
N THR A 198 -15.52 -57.90 -42.36
CA THR A 198 -15.36 -59.34 -42.17
C THR A 198 -16.65 -60.09 -42.51
N TYR A 199 -17.80 -59.61 -42.02
CA TYR A 199 -19.11 -60.19 -42.33
C TYR A 199 -19.41 -60.20 -43.85
N PHE A 200 -19.24 -59.07 -44.53
CA PHE A 200 -19.56 -58.97 -45.96
C PHE A 200 -18.55 -59.70 -46.85
N ARG A 201 -17.25 -59.71 -46.50
CA ARG A 201 -16.24 -60.52 -47.18
C ARG A 201 -16.58 -62.01 -47.09
N ASN A 202 -16.96 -62.51 -45.92
CA ASN A 202 -17.42 -63.89 -45.75
C ASN A 202 -18.68 -64.20 -46.59
N LYS A 203 -19.58 -63.21 -46.80
CA LYS A 203 -20.74 -63.37 -47.68
C LYS A 203 -20.35 -63.42 -49.16
N VAL A 204 -19.42 -62.59 -49.60
CA VAL A 204 -18.88 -62.62 -50.97
C VAL A 204 -18.16 -63.93 -51.22
N GLU A 205 -17.27 -64.36 -50.33
CA GLU A 205 -16.53 -65.62 -50.42
C GLU A 205 -17.48 -66.84 -50.45
N LYS A 206 -18.58 -66.81 -49.67
CA LYS A 206 -19.63 -67.83 -49.75
C LYS A 206 -20.29 -67.85 -51.13
N ILE A 207 -20.60 -66.69 -51.72
CA ILE A 207 -21.18 -66.60 -53.08
C ILE A 207 -20.19 -67.15 -54.13
N ASP A 208 -18.91 -66.76 -54.03
CA ASP A 208 -17.87 -67.13 -54.98
C ASP A 208 -17.54 -68.65 -54.93
N ARG A 209 -17.75 -69.31 -53.77
CA ARG A 209 -17.61 -70.77 -53.62
C ARG A 209 -18.76 -71.61 -54.19
N TYR A 210 -19.91 -71.02 -54.53
CA TYR A 210 -21.04 -71.80 -55.08
C TYR A 210 -20.80 -72.13 -56.57
N HIS A 211 -20.50 -73.41 -56.84
CA HIS A 211 -20.43 -73.94 -58.22
C HIS A 211 -21.83 -74.02 -58.87
N HIS A 212 -21.88 -73.87 -60.20
CA HIS A 212 -23.14 -73.97 -60.95
C HIS A 212 -23.68 -75.40 -60.96
N SER A 213 -24.89 -75.60 -60.44
CA SER A 213 -25.60 -76.87 -60.55
C SER A 213 -27.04 -76.62 -61.02
N VAL A 214 -27.29 -76.95 -62.29
CA VAL A 214 -28.62 -76.84 -62.92
C VAL A 214 -29.66 -77.66 -62.16
N PHE A 215 -29.26 -78.80 -61.60
CA PHE A 215 -30.11 -79.65 -60.78
C PHE A 215 -30.59 -78.96 -59.49
N LEU A 216 -29.69 -78.23 -58.81
CA LEU A 216 -30.05 -77.46 -57.61
C LEU A 216 -30.93 -76.26 -57.94
N ASP A 217 -30.78 -75.64 -59.12
CA ASP A 217 -31.63 -74.53 -59.56
C ASP A 217 -33.10 -74.97 -59.75
N ILE A 218 -33.32 -76.19 -60.27
CA ILE A 218 -34.66 -76.76 -60.49
C ILE A 218 -35.32 -77.13 -59.15
N ILE A 219 -34.62 -77.86 -58.27
CA ILE A 219 -35.20 -78.39 -57.02
C ILE A 219 -35.44 -77.28 -55.99
N THR A 220 -34.63 -76.23 -55.99
CA THR A 220 -34.80 -75.11 -55.05
C THR A 220 -35.76 -74.04 -55.56
N PHE A 221 -36.54 -74.32 -56.61
CA PHE A 221 -37.45 -73.36 -57.23
C PHE A 221 -36.76 -72.01 -57.57
N SER A 222 -35.59 -72.05 -58.21
CA SER A 222 -34.79 -70.87 -58.58
C SER A 222 -34.23 -70.04 -57.40
N ILE A 223 -34.39 -70.46 -56.15
CA ILE A 223 -33.77 -69.80 -54.98
C ILE A 223 -32.24 -69.88 -55.10
N HIS A 224 -31.69 -71.02 -55.55
CA HIS A 224 -30.25 -71.19 -55.73
C HIS A 224 -29.67 -70.17 -56.74
N TRP A 225 -30.32 -70.01 -57.89
CA TRP A 225 -29.99 -68.99 -58.88
C TRP A 225 -30.10 -67.56 -58.34
N PHE A 226 -31.14 -67.26 -57.55
CA PHE A 226 -31.30 -65.95 -56.91
C PHE A 226 -30.15 -65.63 -55.95
N LEU A 227 -29.70 -66.61 -55.16
CA LEU A 227 -28.61 -66.45 -54.21
C LEU A 227 -27.27 -66.15 -54.90
N ARG A 228 -27.10 -66.55 -56.17
CA ARG A 228 -25.89 -66.34 -57.01
C ARG A 228 -25.96 -65.12 -57.94
N ARG A 229 -27.04 -64.33 -57.91
CA ARG A 229 -27.18 -63.18 -58.82
C ARG A 229 -25.99 -62.22 -58.68
N PRO A 230 -25.33 -61.82 -59.80
CA PRO A 230 -24.23 -60.85 -59.79
C PRO A 230 -24.60 -59.53 -59.08
N ALA A 231 -25.86 -59.11 -59.19
CA ALA A 231 -26.38 -57.94 -58.49
C ALA A 231 -26.25 -58.02 -56.96
N ARG A 232 -26.43 -59.21 -56.37
CA ARG A 232 -26.28 -59.41 -54.92
C ARG A 232 -24.81 -59.37 -54.50
N ARG A 233 -23.94 -59.98 -55.30
CA ARG A 233 -22.48 -59.88 -55.11
C ARG A 233 -22.04 -58.42 -55.17
N ASN A 234 -22.42 -57.71 -56.23
CA ASN A 234 -22.09 -56.29 -56.41
C ASN A 234 -22.62 -55.42 -55.27
N LYS A 235 -23.81 -55.74 -54.72
CA LYS A 235 -24.32 -55.07 -53.51
C LYS A 235 -23.38 -55.27 -52.31
N TYR A 236 -22.90 -56.49 -52.05
CA TYR A 236 -21.96 -56.73 -50.94
C TYR A 236 -20.59 -56.12 -51.19
N VAL A 237 -20.09 -56.15 -52.43
CA VAL A 237 -18.86 -55.45 -52.82
C VAL A 237 -18.98 -53.94 -52.58
N ASN A 238 -20.11 -53.33 -52.98
CA ASN A 238 -20.36 -51.91 -52.70
C ASN A 238 -20.37 -51.61 -51.19
N TRP A 239 -21.00 -52.47 -50.38
CA TRP A 239 -20.93 -52.33 -48.91
C TRP A 239 -19.50 -52.45 -48.39
N ILE A 240 -18.69 -53.38 -48.91
CA ILE A 240 -17.28 -53.51 -48.55
C ILE A 240 -16.55 -52.19 -48.83
N THR A 241 -16.71 -51.63 -50.03
CA THR A 241 -16.09 -50.34 -50.40
C THR A 241 -16.52 -49.20 -49.47
N ILE A 242 -17.80 -49.14 -49.10
CA ILE A 242 -18.31 -48.13 -48.14
C ILE A 242 -17.63 -48.29 -46.78
N PHE A 243 -17.58 -49.51 -46.24
CA PHE A 243 -16.98 -49.74 -44.92
C PHE A 243 -15.45 -49.60 -44.92
N GLU A 244 -14.77 -49.92 -46.02
CA GLU A 244 -13.34 -49.63 -46.21
C GLU A 244 -13.09 -48.13 -46.15
N LYS A 245 -13.86 -47.33 -46.89
CA LYS A 245 -13.78 -45.87 -46.85
C LYS A 245 -14.02 -45.32 -45.46
N THR A 246 -15.02 -45.83 -44.73
CA THR A 246 -15.29 -45.42 -43.34
C THR A 246 -14.14 -45.77 -42.41
N ARG A 247 -13.62 -47.01 -42.48
CA ARG A 247 -12.46 -47.45 -41.70
C ARG A 247 -11.26 -46.54 -41.95
N ASP A 248 -10.93 -46.30 -43.22
CA ASP A 248 -9.74 -45.54 -43.60
C ASP A 248 -9.87 -44.06 -43.20
N SER A 249 -11.08 -43.49 -43.32
CA SER A 249 -11.36 -42.12 -42.85
C SER A 249 -11.23 -42.00 -41.34
N SER A 250 -11.81 -42.93 -40.57
CA SER A 250 -11.67 -42.93 -39.11
C SER A 250 -10.24 -43.21 -38.65
N GLN A 251 -9.49 -44.06 -39.37
CA GLN A 251 -8.08 -44.33 -39.06
C GLN A 251 -7.20 -43.10 -39.30
N ALA A 252 -7.43 -42.37 -40.40
CA ALA A 252 -6.73 -41.12 -40.68
C ALA A 252 -7.02 -40.08 -39.59
N GLU A 253 -8.26 -39.97 -39.14
CA GLU A 253 -8.64 -39.05 -38.07
C GLU A 253 -8.00 -39.44 -36.72
N ILE A 254 -7.90 -40.73 -36.40
CA ILE A 254 -7.16 -41.21 -35.21
C ILE A 254 -5.71 -40.75 -35.26
N SER A 255 -5.02 -40.93 -36.38
CA SER A 255 -3.63 -40.50 -36.54
C SER A 255 -3.49 -38.99 -36.38
N ARG A 256 -4.42 -38.21 -36.93
CA ARG A 256 -4.44 -36.74 -36.80
C ARG A 256 -4.64 -36.31 -35.35
N LEU A 257 -5.61 -36.88 -34.64
CA LEU A 257 -5.90 -36.57 -33.24
C LEU A 257 -4.74 -36.97 -32.31
N ALA A 258 -4.05 -38.08 -32.62
CA ALA A 258 -2.87 -38.50 -31.87
C ALA A 258 -1.72 -37.48 -31.99
N VAL A 259 -1.46 -36.95 -33.19
CA VAL A 259 -0.48 -35.88 -33.42
C VAL A 259 -0.89 -34.62 -32.65
N ARG A 260 -2.15 -34.21 -32.75
CA ARG A 260 -2.67 -33.03 -32.05
C ARG A 260 -2.53 -33.14 -30.53
N ASN A 261 -2.79 -34.33 -29.95
CA ASN A 261 -2.58 -34.55 -28.53
C ASN A 261 -1.10 -34.44 -28.13
N ALA A 262 -0.18 -34.94 -28.96
CA ALA A 262 1.25 -34.78 -28.72
C ALA A 262 1.67 -33.29 -28.75
N GLU A 263 1.12 -32.51 -29.69
CA GLU A 263 1.33 -31.05 -29.76
C GLU A 263 0.78 -30.33 -28.52
N CYS A 264 -0.40 -30.73 -28.03
CA CYS A 264 -0.97 -30.20 -26.78
C CYS A 264 -0.08 -30.51 -25.58
N SER A 265 0.43 -31.75 -25.45
CA SER A 265 1.36 -32.11 -24.38
C SER A 265 2.67 -31.32 -24.44
N GLN A 266 3.21 -31.11 -25.64
CA GLN A 266 4.39 -30.26 -25.82
C GLN A 266 4.11 -28.81 -25.43
N SER A 267 2.94 -28.28 -25.81
CA SER A 267 2.51 -26.92 -25.44
C SER A 267 2.37 -26.76 -23.93
N GLN A 268 1.83 -27.77 -23.23
CA GLN A 268 1.73 -27.80 -21.78
C GLN A 268 3.11 -27.73 -21.11
N VAL A 269 4.08 -28.52 -21.58
CA VAL A 269 5.46 -28.50 -21.06
C VAL A 269 6.12 -27.13 -21.31
N GLN A 270 5.91 -26.54 -22.49
CA GLN A 270 6.44 -25.21 -22.80
C GLN A 270 5.85 -24.13 -21.90
N GLU A 271 4.54 -24.18 -21.64
CA GLU A 271 3.85 -23.25 -20.75
C GLU A 271 4.40 -23.35 -19.32
N GLU A 272 4.56 -24.56 -18.79
CA GLU A 272 5.18 -24.81 -17.48
C GLU A 272 6.59 -24.25 -17.37
N VAL A 273 7.43 -24.48 -18.39
CA VAL A 273 8.79 -23.93 -18.42
C VAL A 273 8.79 -22.40 -18.47
N ALA A 274 7.86 -21.80 -19.22
CA ALA A 274 7.71 -20.35 -19.29
C ALA A 274 7.28 -19.77 -17.93
N TYR A 275 6.27 -20.38 -17.30
CA TYR A 275 5.79 -19.98 -15.97
C TYR A 275 6.87 -20.11 -14.89
N GLN A 276 7.67 -21.19 -14.91
CA GLN A 276 8.80 -21.35 -13.99
C GLN A 276 9.85 -20.25 -14.16
N LYS A 277 10.17 -19.84 -15.40
CA LYS A 277 11.10 -18.73 -15.66
C LYS A 277 10.53 -17.42 -15.13
N LEU A 278 9.24 -17.19 -15.31
CA LEU A 278 8.55 -16.00 -14.82
C LEU A 278 8.54 -15.95 -13.28
N THR A 279 8.23 -17.05 -12.60
CA THR A 279 8.29 -17.14 -11.13
C THR A 279 9.69 -16.83 -10.60
N ARG A 280 10.74 -17.38 -11.22
CA ARG A 280 12.14 -17.04 -10.86
C ARG A 280 12.47 -15.56 -11.07
N SER A 281 11.84 -14.89 -12.04
CA SER A 281 12.03 -13.46 -12.24
C SER A 281 11.39 -12.64 -11.13
N PHE A 282 10.18 -13.01 -10.67
CA PHE A 282 9.54 -12.40 -9.51
C PHE A 282 10.36 -12.64 -8.22
N ASP A 283 10.92 -13.84 -8.02
CA ASP A 283 11.77 -14.13 -6.86
C ASP A 283 13.04 -13.25 -6.85
N ARG A 284 13.62 -12.96 -8.02
CA ARG A 284 14.77 -12.05 -8.14
C ARG A 284 14.38 -10.61 -7.85
N GLU A 285 13.25 -10.17 -8.39
CA GLU A 285 12.70 -8.83 -8.15
C GLU A 285 12.42 -8.62 -6.65
N GLY A 286 11.79 -9.59 -5.98
CA GLY A 286 11.58 -9.56 -4.52
C GLY A 286 12.88 -9.44 -3.73
N LYS A 287 13.91 -10.24 -4.09
CA LYS A 287 15.24 -10.14 -3.46
C LYS A 287 15.91 -8.78 -3.69
N ASN A 288 15.70 -8.16 -4.85
CA ASN A 288 16.23 -6.83 -5.12
C ASN A 288 15.56 -5.78 -4.24
N ILE A 289 14.22 -5.83 -4.08
CA ILE A 289 13.49 -4.94 -3.16
C ILE A 289 14.05 -5.06 -1.74
N ASP A 290 14.21 -6.30 -1.24
CA ASP A 290 14.76 -6.54 0.10
C ASP A 290 16.20 -6.03 0.25
N SER A 291 17.01 -6.17 -0.80
CA SER A 291 18.39 -5.68 -0.82
C SER A 291 18.47 -4.16 -0.89
N GLU A 292 17.60 -3.50 -1.65
CA GLU A 292 17.54 -2.04 -1.78
C GLU A 292 17.07 -1.42 -0.47
N GLU A 293 16.03 -1.98 0.15
CA GLU A 293 15.58 -1.63 1.49
C GLU A 293 16.77 -1.72 2.47
N SER A 294 17.40 -2.89 2.56
CA SER A 294 18.54 -3.14 3.46
C SER A 294 19.74 -2.23 3.20
N ALA A 295 19.94 -1.76 1.96
CA ALA A 295 21.01 -0.82 1.61
C ALA A 295 20.68 0.64 1.96
N ARG A 296 19.40 1.00 2.05
CA ARG A 296 18.93 2.35 2.43
C ARG A 296 18.96 2.55 3.94
N TYR A 297 18.54 1.55 4.73
CA TYR A 297 18.45 1.66 6.20
C TYR A 297 19.73 2.18 6.88
N PRO A 298 20.94 1.65 6.60
CA PRO A 298 22.18 2.11 7.25
C PRO A 298 22.60 3.53 6.87
N LYS A 299 22.07 4.08 5.77
CA LYS A 299 22.36 5.44 5.32
C LYS A 299 21.48 6.48 6.01
N ILE A 300 20.41 6.05 6.68
CA ILE A 300 19.52 6.94 7.43
C ILE A 300 20.24 7.32 8.73
N GLN A 301 20.72 8.56 8.77
CA GLN A 301 21.35 9.14 9.94
C GLN A 301 20.32 9.97 10.71
N MET A 302 20.55 10.12 12.01
CA MET A 302 19.78 11.06 12.83
C MET A 302 20.14 12.49 12.43
N LEU A 303 19.17 13.39 12.57
CA LEU A 303 19.42 14.82 12.44
C LEU A 303 20.50 15.24 13.44
N ASN A 304 21.46 16.03 12.98
CA ASN A 304 22.53 16.52 13.85
C ASN A 304 21.94 17.44 14.93
N THR A 305 22.14 17.13 16.20
CA THR A 305 21.61 17.91 17.33
C THR A 305 22.63 18.90 17.88
N GLU A 306 23.91 18.74 17.57
CA GLU A 306 25.01 19.52 18.15
C GLU A 306 25.74 20.35 17.10
N VAL A 307 26.39 21.42 17.55
CA VAL A 307 27.35 22.14 16.72
C VAL A 307 28.62 21.32 16.72
N GLU A 308 28.89 20.57 15.65
CA GLU A 308 30.15 19.85 15.54
C GLU A 308 31.32 20.86 15.51
N ASN A 309 32.37 20.58 16.28
CA ASN A 309 33.58 21.41 16.38
C ASN A 309 34.49 21.23 15.15
N THR A 310 33.94 21.20 13.95
CA THR A 310 34.69 20.83 12.74
C THR A 310 35.44 22.01 12.11
N GLY A 311 35.25 23.23 12.62
CA GLY A 311 35.77 24.42 11.94
C GLY A 311 35.18 24.57 10.54
N GLU A 312 34.02 23.95 10.27
CA GLU A 312 33.32 24.09 9.00
C GLU A 312 32.39 25.30 9.03
N TRP A 313 32.04 25.78 7.84
CA TRP A 313 31.06 26.84 7.67
C TRP A 313 29.66 26.26 7.75
N ILE A 314 28.88 26.75 8.71
CA ILE A 314 27.51 26.31 8.96
C ILE A 314 26.57 27.42 8.46
N PRO A 315 25.61 27.13 7.58
CA PRO A 315 24.59 28.11 7.21
C PRO A 315 23.86 28.63 8.44
N LEU A 316 23.70 29.97 8.55
CA LEU A 316 23.12 30.59 9.75
C LEU A 316 21.70 30.08 10.05
N GLY A 317 20.92 29.75 9.01
CA GLY A 317 19.57 29.20 9.15
C GLY A 317 19.51 27.84 9.87
N SER A 318 20.55 27.02 9.73
CA SER A 318 20.60 25.67 10.32
C SER A 318 20.81 25.69 11.84
N ILE A 319 21.36 26.78 12.37
CA ILE A 319 21.68 26.94 13.80
C ILE A 319 20.43 26.90 14.69
N SER A 320 19.26 27.27 14.15
CA SER A 320 18.00 27.33 14.90
C SER A 320 17.47 25.97 15.39
N GLY A 321 17.88 24.89 14.70
CA GLY A 321 17.52 23.50 14.99
C GLY A 321 18.49 22.77 15.92
N LEU A 322 19.66 23.36 16.19
CA LEU A 322 20.67 22.78 17.08
C LEU A 322 20.41 23.10 18.54
N ASN A 323 20.91 22.24 19.42
CA ASN A 323 20.78 22.41 20.85
C ASN A 323 21.59 23.61 21.36
N PRO A 324 21.03 24.42 22.28
CA PRO A 324 21.71 25.59 22.82
C PRO A 324 22.83 25.16 23.77
N GLN A 325 24.00 24.83 23.23
CA GLN A 325 25.20 24.60 24.01
C GLN A 325 25.92 25.92 24.30
N LYS A 326 26.45 26.04 25.52
CA LYS A 326 27.28 27.18 25.91
C LYS A 326 28.70 26.98 25.37
N ILE A 327 28.95 27.53 24.19
CA ILE A 327 30.28 27.51 23.56
C ILE A 327 31.03 28.78 23.94
N ILE A 328 32.17 28.64 24.60
CA ILE A 328 33.16 29.70 24.76
C ILE A 328 34.04 29.65 23.52
N GLY A 329 34.19 30.75 22.78
CA GLY A 329 34.92 30.71 21.52
C GLY A 329 34.90 32.00 20.71
N VAL A 330 35.61 31.96 19.59
CA VAL A 330 35.54 32.96 18.51
C VAL A 330 34.53 32.46 17.48
N TYR A 331 33.69 33.35 16.96
CA TYR A 331 32.78 33.09 15.87
C TYR A 331 33.08 34.02 14.71
N LEU A 332 32.96 33.47 13.52
CA LEU A 332 33.15 34.16 12.26
C LEU A 332 31.83 34.14 11.52
N ILE A 333 31.37 35.29 11.06
CA ILE A 333 30.18 35.41 10.20
C ILE A 333 30.69 35.83 8.83
N HIS A 334 30.40 35.03 7.82
CA HIS A 334 30.79 35.28 6.44
C HIS A 334 29.56 35.59 5.60
N ASN A 335 29.63 36.68 4.84
CA ASN A 335 28.66 36.99 3.81
C ASN A 335 29.10 36.35 2.49
N ARG A 336 28.37 35.32 2.05
CA ARG A 336 28.70 34.52 0.87
C ARG A 336 28.63 35.30 -0.45
N LYS A 337 27.90 36.43 -0.48
CA LYS A 337 27.68 37.22 -1.69
C LYS A 337 28.82 38.20 -1.95
N ASN A 338 29.32 38.86 -0.91
CA ASN A 338 30.34 39.91 -1.05
C ASN A 338 31.69 39.53 -0.42
N GLY A 339 31.82 38.35 0.19
CA GLY A 339 33.06 37.85 0.77
C GLY A 339 33.48 38.55 2.05
N ARG A 340 32.60 39.34 2.68
CA ARG A 340 32.93 40.10 3.89
C ARG A 340 32.82 39.22 5.14
N PHE A 341 33.75 39.43 6.06
CA PHE A 341 33.80 38.71 7.33
C PHE A 341 33.52 39.64 8.52
N TYR A 342 32.85 39.09 9.52
CA TYR A 342 32.81 39.63 10.88
C TYR A 342 33.43 38.58 11.81
N VAL A 343 34.34 38.99 12.68
CA VAL A 343 34.94 38.15 13.70
C VAL A 343 34.53 38.69 15.06
N GLY A 344 34.10 37.83 15.97
CA GLY A 344 33.86 38.22 17.35
C GLY A 344 34.12 37.09 18.32
N GLN A 345 34.37 37.43 19.58
CA GLN A 345 34.48 36.46 20.67
C GLN A 345 33.27 36.47 21.61
N SER A 346 33.02 35.35 22.30
CA SER A 346 32.02 35.27 23.38
C SER A 346 32.28 34.12 24.35
N LYS A 347 31.83 34.28 25.59
CA LYS A 347 31.71 33.17 26.57
C LYS A 347 30.47 32.29 26.33
N ASP A 348 29.62 32.72 25.41
CA ASP A 348 28.43 32.03 24.93
C ASP A 348 28.18 32.52 23.49
N VAL A 349 28.80 31.82 22.54
CA VAL A 349 28.75 32.16 21.11
C VAL A 349 27.32 32.10 20.60
N MET A 350 26.55 31.07 20.98
CA MET A 350 25.18 30.86 20.52
C MET A 350 24.26 32.00 20.95
N LYS A 351 24.39 32.45 22.21
CA LYS A 351 23.66 33.63 22.70
C LYS A 351 24.07 34.90 21.97
N ARG A 352 25.37 35.05 21.64
CA ARG A 352 25.87 36.23 20.92
C ARG A 352 25.38 36.28 19.48
N LEU A 353 25.31 35.15 18.78
CA LEU A 353 24.71 35.06 17.44
C LEU A 353 23.23 35.46 17.45
N LYS A 354 22.45 35.05 18.46
CA LYS A 354 21.04 35.48 18.65
C LYS A 354 20.86 36.98 18.96
N GLN A 355 21.92 37.67 19.38
CA GLN A 355 21.91 39.13 19.52
C GLN A 355 22.17 39.82 18.20
N HIS A 356 22.98 39.21 17.31
CA HIS A 356 23.21 39.71 15.96
C HIS A 356 22.05 39.42 15.02
N PHE A 357 21.38 38.26 15.17
CA PHE A 357 20.34 37.78 14.26
C PHE A 357 19.11 37.23 14.99
N ASP A 358 17.96 37.28 14.33
CA ASP A 358 16.76 36.49 14.61
C ASP A 358 16.56 35.45 13.51
N GLY A 359 16.98 34.21 13.75
CA GLY A 359 17.17 33.25 12.67
C GLY A 359 18.23 33.77 11.68
N THR A 360 17.83 34.03 10.43
CA THR A 360 18.69 34.62 9.39
C THR A 360 18.55 36.14 9.27
N ILE A 361 17.60 36.76 9.99
CA ILE A 361 17.30 38.20 9.86
C ILE A 361 18.23 38.98 10.80
N PRO A 362 19.01 39.95 10.31
CA PRO A 362 19.91 40.73 11.16
C PRO A 362 19.14 41.71 12.07
N LYS A 363 19.50 41.71 13.35
CA LYS A 363 19.12 42.73 14.34
C LYS A 363 20.11 43.89 14.38
N ASN A 364 21.37 43.59 14.06
CA ASN A 364 22.45 44.56 14.05
C ASN A 364 22.54 45.27 12.69
N GLN A 365 22.65 46.60 12.71
CA GLN A 365 22.70 47.44 11.51
C GLN A 365 23.89 47.10 10.60
N ILE A 366 24.99 46.57 11.14
CA ILE A 366 26.19 46.23 10.36
C ILE A 366 25.95 45.16 9.28
N PHE A 367 24.94 44.30 9.47
CA PHE A 367 24.56 43.25 8.52
C PHE A 367 23.29 43.61 7.74
N ALA A 368 22.52 44.59 8.21
CA ALA A 368 21.20 44.92 7.68
C ALA A 368 21.25 45.45 6.25
N GLU A 369 22.21 46.31 5.93
CA GLU A 369 22.35 46.90 4.59
C GLU A 369 22.55 45.82 3.51
N ASP A 370 23.49 44.90 3.73
CA ASP A 370 23.77 43.81 2.78
C ASP A 370 22.60 42.81 2.71
N TYR A 371 21.90 42.56 3.82
CA TYR A 371 20.74 41.67 3.86
C TYR A 371 19.54 42.23 3.09
N TYR A 372 19.15 43.47 3.35
CA TYR A 372 17.97 44.08 2.74
C TYR A 372 18.21 44.55 1.30
N SER A 373 19.45 44.75 0.88
CA SER A 373 19.80 45.00 -0.53
C SER A 373 19.88 43.72 -1.38
N THR A 374 19.98 42.54 -0.75
CA THR A 374 19.97 41.22 -1.43
C THR A 374 18.55 40.79 -1.81
N GLU A 375 18.42 40.01 -2.89
CA GLU A 375 17.13 39.46 -3.34
C GLU A 375 16.51 38.54 -2.29
N LYS A 376 15.16 38.53 -2.22
CA LYS A 376 14.43 37.81 -1.16
C LYS A 376 14.74 36.30 -1.15
N SER A 377 14.95 35.69 -2.32
CA SER A 377 15.30 34.28 -2.49
C SER A 377 16.68 33.92 -1.94
N GLU A 378 17.64 34.85 -1.96
CA GLU A 378 19.04 34.61 -1.55
C GLU A 378 19.32 34.97 -0.09
N ARG A 379 18.44 35.78 0.53
CA ARG A 379 18.63 36.28 1.91
C ARG A 379 18.85 35.18 2.94
N GLU A 380 18.24 34.03 2.75
CA GLU A 380 18.25 32.94 3.74
C GLU A 380 19.59 32.20 3.79
N SER A 381 20.32 32.18 2.67
CA SER A 381 21.62 31.55 2.54
C SER A 381 22.78 32.56 2.50
N LEU A 382 22.50 33.85 2.71
CA LEU A 382 23.48 34.94 2.59
C LEU A 382 24.63 34.82 3.60
N PHE A 383 24.32 34.41 4.83
CA PHE A 383 25.29 34.35 5.92
C PHE A 383 25.55 32.91 6.36
N GLU A 384 26.82 32.60 6.56
CA GLU A 384 27.29 31.37 7.18
C GLU A 384 28.20 31.71 8.37
N VAL A 385 28.30 30.78 9.31
CA VAL A 385 29.02 30.97 10.57
C VAL A 385 29.99 29.82 10.78
N GLN A 386 31.21 30.16 11.19
CA GLN A 386 32.20 29.22 11.69
C GLN A 386 32.42 29.51 13.17
N ILE A 387 32.46 28.48 14.00
CA ILE A 387 32.67 28.60 15.45
C ILE A 387 33.97 27.89 15.81
N LEU A 388 34.86 28.61 16.50
CA LEU A 388 36.15 28.14 17.00
C LEU A 388 36.08 28.08 18.53
N PRO A 389 35.84 26.90 19.13
CA PRO A 389 35.72 26.73 20.57
C PRO A 389 37.08 26.90 21.24
N LEU A 390 37.12 27.71 22.29
CA LEU A 390 38.32 28.04 23.06
C LEU A 390 38.03 27.95 24.55
N LYS A 391 39.05 27.73 25.37
CA LYS A 391 38.86 27.46 26.81
C LYS A 391 39.17 28.68 27.66
N THR A 392 40.16 29.47 27.26
CA THR A 392 40.70 30.56 28.07
C THR A 392 40.44 31.92 27.45
N LYS A 393 40.45 32.97 28.28
CA LYS A 393 40.27 34.34 27.81
C LYS A 393 41.42 34.77 26.90
N ASP A 394 42.66 34.43 27.26
CA ASP A 394 43.83 34.81 26.49
C ASP A 394 43.84 34.17 25.10
N GLU A 395 43.34 32.93 24.98
CA GLU A 395 43.09 32.30 23.69
C GLU A 395 42.04 33.07 22.87
N LEU A 396 40.94 33.52 23.48
CA LEU A 396 39.91 34.30 22.78
C LEU A 396 40.48 35.60 22.23
N ASP A 397 41.14 36.39 23.07
CA ASP A 397 41.69 37.70 22.69
C ASP A 397 42.75 37.56 21.59
N ARG A 398 43.66 36.57 21.71
CA ARG A 398 44.67 36.28 20.70
C ARG A 398 44.06 35.82 19.38
N THR A 399 43.14 34.85 19.43
CA THR A 399 42.55 34.24 18.23
C THR A 399 41.64 35.23 17.50
N GLU A 400 40.84 36.02 18.22
CA GLU A 400 40.02 37.08 17.62
C GLU A 400 40.91 38.04 16.81
N LYS A 401 42.01 38.51 17.41
CA LYS A 401 42.94 39.44 16.76
C LYS A 401 43.59 38.83 15.52
N GLU A 402 44.07 37.58 15.64
CA GLU A 402 44.68 36.84 14.53
C GLU A 402 43.72 36.70 13.34
N TYR A 403 42.46 36.34 13.57
CA TYR A 403 41.48 36.18 12.51
C TYR A 403 40.99 37.51 11.93
N ILE A 404 40.87 38.57 12.73
CA ILE A 404 40.57 39.91 12.20
C ILE A 404 41.66 40.37 11.23
N GLU A 405 42.93 40.14 11.59
CA GLU A 405 44.07 40.51 10.76
C GLU A 405 44.14 39.64 9.49
N THR A 406 44.04 38.32 9.64
CA THR A 406 44.15 37.34 8.54
C THR A 406 43.03 37.50 7.50
N LEU A 407 41.80 37.75 7.95
CA LEU A 407 40.64 37.92 7.06
C LEU A 407 40.42 39.38 6.65
N HIS A 408 41.29 40.28 7.09
CA HIS A 408 41.16 41.73 6.86
C HIS A 408 39.77 42.27 7.27
N ALA A 409 39.18 41.68 8.32
CA ALA A 409 37.79 41.90 8.69
C ALA A 409 37.51 43.35 9.13
N ASN A 410 38.56 44.10 9.52
CA ASN A 410 38.48 45.51 9.91
C ASN A 410 38.69 46.52 8.77
N THR A 411 39.22 46.09 7.62
CA THR A 411 39.51 46.97 6.48
C THR A 411 38.55 46.72 5.33
N THR A 412 38.25 45.45 5.05
CA THR A 412 37.34 45.02 3.97
C THR A 412 36.09 44.32 4.49
N GLY A 413 36.02 44.00 5.78
CA GLY A 413 34.89 43.31 6.42
C GLY A 413 33.96 44.21 7.25
N TYR A 414 33.30 43.60 8.24
CA TYR A 414 32.30 44.25 9.09
C TYR A 414 32.84 44.74 10.44
N ASN A 415 34.06 44.36 10.84
CA ASN A 415 34.65 44.80 12.11
C ASN A 415 35.03 46.28 12.02
N LYS A 416 34.76 47.04 13.08
CA LYS A 416 35.16 48.46 13.17
C LYS A 416 36.54 48.66 13.82
N THR A 417 37.03 47.66 14.55
CA THR A 417 38.29 47.71 15.31
C THR A 417 39.13 46.47 15.01
N SER A 418 40.42 46.53 15.35
CA SER A 418 41.38 45.42 15.19
C SER A 418 41.28 44.34 16.29
N GLY A 419 40.20 44.31 17.08
CA GLY A 419 40.01 43.41 18.22
C GLY A 419 40.04 44.11 19.59
N ASN A 420 39.62 43.39 20.64
CA ASN A 420 39.74 43.89 22.01
C ASN A 420 41.21 43.98 22.44
N SER A 421 41.55 45.04 23.18
CA SER A 421 42.89 45.27 23.75
C SER A 421 42.94 44.92 25.23
#